data_AF-A0ABD7D2A4-F1
#
_entry.id   AF-A0ABD7D2A4-F1
#
_cell.length_a   1.000
_cell.length_b   1.000
_cell.length_c   1.000
_cell.angle_alpha   90.00
_cell.angle_beta   90.00
_cell.angle_gamma   90.00
#
_symmetry.space_group_name_H-M   'P 1'
#
loop_
_entity.id
_entity.type
_entity.pdbx_description
1 polymer ?
#
loop_
_entity_poly.entity_id
_entity_poly.type
_entity_poly.pdbx_seq_one_letter_code
_entity_poly.pdbx_strand_id
1 'polypeptide(L)'
;MPRPAHTAAALALGVAALTACSSAPGPATTSEIDGVASAPEGRNADKPLLDFMKLSLDLTADCPPLDDTKTGEPLGAGDLPGVPRSPSSGPPGEPGDRVPLPVDPDNAPVADDPVPPPPDRDLLEPVTLTQPETCYADKFAAHVTTALKGTGKNSTEVRTALKRAGYPDELIVGMKPEGGSPRVRIDLREQDTRVALQVVHGGAGDTVVEQFGAQPTAPLKDVRYIRKPT
;
A
#
# COMPACT_ATOMS: atom_id res chain seq x y z
N MET A 1 -31.13 72.80 5.36
CA MET A 1 -30.45 71.54 5.76
C MET A 1 -29.68 71.03 4.55
N PRO A 2 -28.38 70.71 4.69
CA PRO A 2 -27.48 70.46 3.56
C PRO A 2 -27.34 68.97 3.25
N ARG A 3 -27.32 68.60 1.96
CA ARG A 3 -26.12 68.05 1.25
C ARG A 3 -26.51 67.61 -0.17
N PRO A 4 -25.80 68.10 -1.20
CA PRO A 4 -25.87 67.60 -2.57
C PRO A 4 -24.91 66.42 -2.75
N ALA A 5 -25.25 65.45 -3.60
CA ALA A 5 -24.31 64.44 -4.09
C ALA A 5 -24.15 64.64 -5.60
N HIS A 6 -22.88 64.66 -6.01
CA HIS A 6 -22.39 65.13 -7.28
C HIS A 6 -22.52 64.13 -8.43
N THR A 7 -22.65 64.73 -9.60
CA THR A 7 -22.78 64.18 -10.96
C THR A 7 -21.45 63.69 -11.54
N ALA A 8 -21.59 62.89 -12.61
CA ALA A 8 -20.69 62.68 -13.77
C ALA A 8 -19.55 61.66 -13.57
N ALA A 9 -19.48 60.54 -14.30
CA ALA A 9 -19.48 60.27 -15.76
C ALA A 9 -18.15 60.63 -16.45
N ALA A 10 -17.49 59.62 -17.04
CA ALA A 10 -16.68 59.79 -18.24
C ALA A 10 -16.36 58.42 -18.90
N LEU A 11 -16.98 58.19 -20.05
CA LEU A 11 -16.54 57.25 -21.10
C LEU A 11 -15.28 57.82 -21.77
N ALA A 12 -14.32 56.96 -22.11
CA ALA A 12 -13.31 57.30 -23.12
C ALA A 12 -12.97 56.05 -23.96
N LEU A 13 -13.59 56.00 -25.14
CA LEU A 13 -13.20 55.18 -26.29
C LEU A 13 -11.98 55.84 -26.96
N GLY A 14 -10.95 55.07 -27.25
CA GLY A 14 -9.81 55.51 -28.06
C GLY A 14 -9.34 54.38 -28.97
N VAL A 15 -9.56 54.56 -30.28
CA VAL A 15 -9.01 53.71 -31.35
C VAL A 15 -7.93 54.50 -32.07
N ALA A 16 -6.74 53.92 -32.24
CA ALA A 16 -5.79 54.31 -33.27
C ALA A 16 -4.96 53.09 -33.67
N ALA A 17 -5.04 52.70 -34.95
CA ALA A 17 -4.23 51.67 -35.58
C ALA A 17 -2.99 52.29 -36.22
N LEU A 18 -1.80 51.68 -36.10
CA LEU A 18 -0.68 51.84 -37.03
C LEU A 18 0.21 50.59 -37.04
N THR A 19 0.56 50.19 -38.26
CA THR A 19 1.36 49.04 -38.71
C THR A 19 2.86 49.19 -38.45
N ALA A 20 3.53 48.12 -37.99
CA ALA A 20 4.95 47.85 -38.27
C ALA A 20 5.31 46.37 -38.03
N CYS A 21 5.86 45.70 -39.05
CA CYS A 21 6.60 44.44 -38.93
C CYS A 21 8.05 44.74 -38.56
N SER A 22 8.59 44.12 -37.51
CA SER A 22 10.02 43.78 -37.43
C SER A 22 10.25 42.73 -36.33
N SER A 23 11.01 41.69 -36.68
CA SER A 23 11.29 40.50 -35.86
C SER A 23 12.47 40.72 -34.91
N ALA A 24 12.30 40.39 -33.61
CA ALA A 24 13.35 39.96 -32.67
C ALA A 24 12.68 39.37 -31.38
N PRO A 25 13.32 38.42 -30.67
CA PRO A 25 12.63 37.38 -29.89
C PRO A 25 12.17 37.86 -28.50
N GLY A 26 10.89 37.69 -28.21
CA GLY A 26 10.30 37.80 -26.88
C GLY A 26 10.08 36.42 -26.25
N PRO A 27 10.09 36.29 -24.91
CA PRO A 27 10.05 35.02 -24.21
C PRO A 27 8.74 34.30 -24.54
N ALA A 28 8.85 33.00 -24.84
CA ALA A 28 7.71 32.14 -25.11
C ALA A 28 6.72 32.25 -23.94
N THR A 29 5.54 32.77 -24.30
CA THR A 29 4.35 32.83 -23.48
C THR A 29 3.97 31.40 -23.13
N THR A 30 4.13 31.04 -21.86
CA THR A 30 3.59 29.80 -21.30
C THR A 30 2.08 29.85 -21.51
N SER A 31 1.58 29.02 -22.43
CA SER A 31 0.16 28.66 -22.43
C SER A 31 -0.07 27.83 -21.17
N GLU A 32 -0.58 28.48 -20.12
CA GLU A 32 -1.22 27.79 -19.00
C GLU A 32 -2.42 27.03 -19.56
N ILE A 33 -2.22 25.73 -19.76
CA ILE A 33 -3.30 24.77 -19.81
C ILE A 33 -3.85 24.68 -18.39
N ASP A 34 -4.90 25.47 -18.18
CA ASP A 34 -5.82 25.42 -17.05
C ASP A 34 -6.31 23.98 -16.87
N GLY A 35 -6.00 23.40 -15.71
CA GLY A 35 -6.19 21.99 -15.43
C GLY A 35 -5.41 21.49 -14.22
N VAL A 36 -5.16 22.34 -13.23
CA VAL A 36 -4.79 21.85 -11.90
C VAL A 36 -6.08 21.40 -11.23
N ALA A 37 -6.30 20.09 -11.20
CA ALA A 37 -7.27 19.51 -10.29
C ALA A 37 -6.90 20.01 -8.88
N SER A 38 -7.79 20.81 -8.28
CA SER A 38 -7.62 21.32 -6.92
C SER A 38 -7.33 20.13 -6.00
N ALA A 39 -6.11 20.07 -5.48
CA ALA A 39 -5.83 19.23 -4.34
C ALA A 39 -6.75 19.71 -3.21
N PRO A 40 -7.44 18.82 -2.47
CA PRO A 40 -8.26 19.26 -1.35
C PRO A 40 -7.35 19.95 -0.32
N GLU A 41 -7.47 21.27 -0.25
CA GLU A 41 -6.95 22.08 0.85
C GLU A 41 -7.68 21.64 2.12
N GLY A 42 -6.92 21.17 3.12
CA GLY A 42 -7.51 20.77 4.39
C GLY A 42 -6.72 19.76 5.22
N ARG A 43 -5.51 19.35 4.79
CA ARG A 43 -4.63 18.54 5.63
C ARG A 43 -3.80 19.44 6.54
N ASN A 44 -3.98 19.24 7.84
CA ASN A 44 -3.36 20.02 8.88
C ASN A 44 -1.94 19.46 9.08
N ALA A 45 -0.96 20.08 8.42
CA ALA A 45 0.43 19.58 8.35
C ALA A 45 1.08 19.34 9.73
N ASP A 46 0.50 19.90 10.80
CA ASP A 46 0.94 19.72 12.19
C ASP A 46 0.51 18.38 12.82
N LYS A 47 -0.39 17.61 12.18
CA LYS A 47 -0.92 16.33 12.71
C LYS A 47 -1.03 15.24 11.61
N PRO A 48 0.08 14.80 11.01
CA PRO A 48 0.07 13.87 9.88
C PRO A 48 -0.64 12.54 10.18
N LEU A 49 -0.51 12.01 11.40
CA LEU A 49 -1.18 10.77 11.79
C LEU A 49 -2.70 10.93 11.87
N LEU A 50 -3.21 12.07 12.36
CA LEU A 50 -4.65 12.32 12.44
C LEU A 50 -5.26 12.50 11.04
N ASP A 51 -4.53 13.16 10.15
CA ASP A 51 -4.91 13.28 8.74
C ASP A 51 -4.95 11.91 8.05
N PHE A 52 -3.99 11.04 8.36
CA PHE A 52 -3.98 9.66 7.86
C PHE A 52 -5.18 8.85 8.39
N MET A 53 -5.51 8.96 9.68
CA MET A 53 -6.70 8.30 10.24
C MET A 53 -7.99 8.75 9.54
N LYS A 54 -8.12 10.06 9.25
CA LYS A 54 -9.26 10.58 8.49
C LYS A 54 -9.29 10.01 7.07
N LEU A 55 -8.15 10.00 6.38
CA LEU A 55 -8.00 9.39 5.06
C LEU A 55 -8.39 7.91 5.08
N SER A 56 -7.96 7.17 6.10
CA SER A 56 -8.28 5.75 6.30
C SER A 56 -9.79 5.54 6.36
N LEU A 57 -10.50 6.32 7.19
CA LEU A 57 -11.96 6.28 7.27
C LEU A 57 -12.64 6.64 5.93
N ASP A 58 -12.18 7.70 5.27
CA ASP A 58 -12.77 8.16 4.01
C ASP A 58 -12.59 7.13 2.87
N LEU A 59 -11.41 6.52 2.76
CA LEU A 59 -11.11 5.53 1.71
C LEU A 59 -11.87 4.21 1.91
N THR A 60 -12.15 3.85 3.16
CA THR A 60 -12.60 2.50 3.53
C THR A 60 -14.05 2.45 3.97
N ALA A 61 -14.79 3.55 3.81
CA ALA A 61 -16.21 3.65 4.16
C ALA A 61 -17.10 2.56 3.54
N ASP A 62 -16.73 2.02 2.37
CA ASP A 62 -17.46 0.94 1.70
C ASP A 62 -16.94 -0.47 2.03
N CYS A 63 -15.89 -0.59 2.85
CA CYS A 63 -15.36 -1.88 3.25
C CYS A 63 -16.12 -2.42 4.48
N PRO A 64 -16.22 -3.76 4.61
CA PRO A 64 -16.64 -4.36 5.87
C PRO A 64 -15.75 -3.88 7.01
N PRO A 65 -16.27 -3.79 8.25
CA PRO A 65 -15.44 -3.50 9.41
C PRO A 65 -14.31 -4.54 9.52
N LEU A 66 -13.14 -4.10 9.97
CA LEU A 66 -11.92 -4.91 10.05
C LEU A 66 -11.92 -5.97 11.19
N ASP A 67 -13.10 -6.29 11.71
CA ASP A 67 -13.43 -7.12 12.87
C ASP A 67 -13.23 -6.47 14.26
N ASP A 68 -14.35 -6.17 14.94
CA ASP A 68 -14.41 -5.88 16.39
C ASP A 68 -14.51 -7.16 17.26
N THR A 69 -14.43 -8.35 16.67
CA THR A 69 -14.59 -9.62 17.40
C THR A 69 -13.31 -10.06 18.09
N LYS A 70 -12.86 -9.27 19.07
CA LYS A 70 -12.16 -9.78 20.28
C LYS A 70 -12.10 -8.79 21.46
N THR A 71 -13.08 -7.89 21.59
CA THR A 71 -13.27 -7.19 22.88
C THR A 71 -14.41 -7.84 23.66
N GLY A 72 -14.05 -8.79 24.53
CA GLY A 72 -14.84 -9.16 25.71
C GLY A 72 -15.92 -10.23 25.54
N GLU A 73 -15.50 -11.51 25.46
CA GLU A 73 -16.12 -12.46 26.39
C GLU A 73 -15.26 -12.42 27.66
N PRO A 74 -15.80 -12.02 28.83
CA PRO A 74 -15.13 -12.33 30.08
C PRO A 74 -14.95 -13.84 30.10
N LEU A 75 -13.72 -14.31 30.30
CA LEU A 75 -13.50 -15.70 30.69
C LEU A 75 -14.34 -15.92 31.96
N GLY A 76 -15.54 -16.48 31.77
CA GLY A 76 -16.34 -16.98 32.86
C GLY A 76 -15.48 -17.98 33.61
N ALA A 77 -15.33 -17.74 34.91
CA ALA A 77 -14.67 -18.69 35.78
C ALA A 77 -15.46 -20.00 35.75
N GLY A 78 -14.97 -20.97 34.98
CA GLY A 78 -15.55 -22.31 34.91
C GLY A 78 -15.43 -22.91 33.53
N ASP A 79 -14.26 -23.48 33.22
CA ASP A 79 -14.15 -24.85 32.68
C ASP A 79 -12.69 -25.18 32.40
N LEU A 80 -12.05 -25.84 33.39
CA LEU A 80 -10.86 -26.65 33.18
C LEU A 80 -11.32 -28.06 32.81
N PRO A 81 -11.08 -28.58 31.59
CA PRO A 81 -11.18 -30.00 31.35
C PRO A 81 -9.93 -30.68 31.89
N GLY A 82 -10.13 -31.49 32.93
CA GLY A 82 -9.09 -32.19 33.68
C GLY A 82 -8.26 -33.16 32.83
N VAL A 83 -7.01 -33.31 33.26
CA VAL A 83 -6.07 -34.33 32.81
C VAL A 83 -6.62 -35.72 33.14
N PRO A 84 -6.75 -36.65 32.19
CA PRO A 84 -6.82 -38.06 32.51
C PRO A 84 -5.39 -38.60 32.63
N ARG A 85 -4.90 -38.76 33.87
CA ARG A 85 -3.84 -39.73 34.17
C ARG A 85 -4.50 -41.11 34.26
N SER A 86 -3.93 -42.11 33.58
CA SER A 86 -3.49 -43.43 34.12
C SER A 86 -3.33 -44.47 32.97
N PRO A 87 -2.87 -45.71 33.20
CA PRO A 87 -1.57 -46.18 32.72
C PRO A 87 -1.73 -47.33 31.70
N SER A 88 -0.67 -47.71 30.98
CA SER A 88 -0.64 -49.07 30.43
C SER A 88 0.79 -49.57 30.22
N SER A 89 1.16 -50.53 31.05
CA SER A 89 2.29 -51.44 30.84
C SER A 89 1.83 -52.59 29.94
N GLY A 90 2.66 -53.00 28.97
CA GLY A 90 2.47 -54.23 28.17
C GLY A 90 3.65 -54.48 27.22
N PRO A 91 4.02 -55.73 26.90
CA PRO A 91 5.40 -56.22 26.93
C PRO A 91 6.09 -56.35 25.53
N PRO A 92 7.38 -56.76 25.45
CA PRO A 92 8.22 -56.61 24.26
C PRO A 92 8.03 -57.75 23.24
N GLY A 93 8.00 -57.40 21.94
CA GLY A 93 7.94 -58.34 20.82
C GLY A 93 9.21 -58.26 19.96
N GLU A 94 9.74 -59.44 19.64
CA GLU A 94 11.03 -59.76 19.02
C GLU A 94 11.25 -59.32 17.55
N PRO A 95 12.51 -59.36 17.06
CA PRO A 95 12.92 -58.88 15.75
C PRO A 95 12.77 -59.94 14.64
N GLY A 96 12.19 -59.56 13.50
CA GLY A 96 12.06 -60.46 12.34
C GLY A 96 11.87 -59.72 11.02
N ASP A 97 12.86 -59.91 10.13
CA ASP A 97 12.79 -59.95 8.67
C ASP A 97 12.10 -58.83 7.88
N ARG A 98 12.91 -57.88 7.41
CA ARG A 98 12.61 -57.11 6.19
C ARG A 98 13.08 -57.89 4.96
N VAL A 99 12.14 -58.52 4.26
CA VAL A 99 12.30 -58.93 2.86
C VAL A 99 12.31 -57.66 1.98
N PRO A 100 13.26 -57.48 1.05
CA PRO A 100 13.19 -56.39 0.08
C PRO A 100 12.16 -56.73 -1.01
N LEU A 101 11.21 -55.84 -1.27
CA LEU A 101 10.36 -55.90 -2.46
C LEU A 101 11.17 -55.45 -3.70
N PRO A 102 10.90 -56.00 -4.91
CA PRO A 102 11.69 -55.74 -6.11
C PRO A 102 11.50 -54.31 -6.63
N VAL A 103 12.58 -53.73 -7.16
CA VAL A 103 12.58 -52.47 -7.91
C VAL A 103 11.98 -52.73 -9.29
N ASP A 104 10.88 -52.04 -9.61
CA ASP A 104 10.28 -52.02 -10.95
C ASP A 104 11.00 -50.96 -11.80
N PRO A 105 11.63 -51.29 -12.95
CA PRO A 105 12.39 -50.35 -13.75
C PRO A 105 11.56 -49.84 -14.93
N ASP A 106 10.45 -49.14 -14.68
CA ASP A 106 9.76 -48.40 -15.73
C ASP A 106 8.99 -47.20 -15.15
N ASN A 107 9.65 -46.04 -15.11
CA ASN A 107 8.96 -44.77 -15.21
C ASN A 107 9.86 -43.73 -15.89
N ALA A 108 9.32 -43.17 -16.97
CA ALA A 108 9.90 -42.12 -17.80
C ALA A 108 10.32 -40.88 -16.98
N PRO A 109 11.24 -40.03 -17.48
CA PRO A 109 11.69 -38.87 -16.73
C PRO A 109 10.50 -37.93 -16.51
N VAL A 110 10.10 -37.78 -15.24
CA VAL A 110 9.19 -36.72 -14.82
C VAL A 110 9.92 -35.42 -15.09
N ALA A 111 9.33 -34.58 -15.93
CA ALA A 111 9.83 -33.24 -16.19
C ALA A 111 10.01 -32.52 -14.84
N ASP A 112 11.20 -31.98 -14.60
CA ASP A 112 11.49 -31.11 -13.47
C ASP A 112 10.50 -29.94 -13.50
N ASP A 113 9.49 -29.99 -12.63
CA ASP A 113 8.80 -28.77 -12.22
C ASP A 113 9.87 -27.83 -11.63
N PRO A 114 9.89 -26.53 -12.02
CA PRO A 114 10.85 -25.60 -11.46
C PRO A 114 10.76 -25.60 -9.94
N VAL A 115 11.81 -26.09 -9.28
CA VAL A 115 11.93 -26.06 -7.83
C VAL A 115 11.79 -24.59 -7.40
N PRO A 116 10.78 -24.25 -6.58
CA PRO A 116 10.63 -22.88 -6.10
C PRO A 116 11.92 -22.47 -5.39
N PRO A 117 12.37 -21.22 -5.56
CA PRO A 117 13.61 -20.77 -4.96
C PRO A 117 13.59 -21.06 -3.46
N PRO A 118 14.71 -21.52 -2.88
CA PRO A 118 14.76 -21.85 -1.48
C PRO A 118 14.32 -20.62 -0.67
N PRO A 119 13.49 -20.80 0.37
CA PRO A 119 13.06 -19.68 1.17
C PRO A 119 14.30 -18.97 1.71
N ASP A 120 14.45 -17.67 1.41
CA ASP A 120 15.34 -16.78 2.18
C ASP A 120 15.07 -17.06 3.66
N ARG A 121 15.97 -17.79 4.32
CA ARG A 121 15.71 -18.41 5.63
C ARG A 121 15.63 -17.41 6.77
N ASP A 122 15.99 -16.16 6.49
CA ASP A 122 15.99 -15.06 7.45
C ASP A 122 14.75 -14.15 7.31
N LEU A 123 13.89 -14.37 6.30
CA LEU A 123 12.66 -13.61 6.12
C LEU A 123 11.47 -14.28 6.79
N LEU A 124 10.64 -13.49 7.46
CA LEU A 124 9.38 -13.89 8.06
C LEU A 124 8.35 -14.18 6.96
N GLU A 125 7.59 -15.25 7.08
CA GLU A 125 6.56 -15.57 6.10
C GLU A 125 5.38 -14.58 6.16
N PRO A 126 4.80 -14.20 5.00
CA PRO A 126 3.63 -13.34 4.98
C PRO A 126 2.42 -14.08 5.55
N VAL A 127 1.50 -13.31 6.13
CA VAL A 127 0.24 -13.85 6.65
C VAL A 127 -0.90 -13.64 5.65
N THR A 128 -1.88 -14.54 5.67
CA THR A 128 -3.09 -14.40 4.85
C THR A 128 -3.96 -13.27 5.38
N LEU A 129 -4.36 -12.37 4.49
CA LEU A 129 -5.33 -11.31 4.79
C LEU A 129 -6.75 -11.87 4.81
N THR A 130 -7.59 -11.38 5.72
CA THR A 130 -9.03 -11.63 5.69
C THR A 130 -9.70 -10.90 4.52
N GLN A 131 -10.98 -11.15 4.30
CA GLN A 131 -11.77 -10.44 3.30
C GLN A 131 -11.91 -8.93 3.62
N PRO A 132 -12.23 -8.50 4.87
CA PRO A 132 -12.19 -7.09 5.23
C PRO A 132 -10.82 -6.44 5.00
N GLU A 133 -9.74 -7.09 5.44
CA GLU A 133 -8.36 -6.60 5.25
C GLU A 133 -8.00 -6.48 3.77
N THR A 134 -8.48 -7.39 2.93
CA THR A 134 -8.28 -7.32 1.47
C THR A 134 -9.00 -6.12 0.87
N CYS A 135 -10.28 -5.88 1.21
CA CYS A 135 -10.99 -4.68 0.74
C CYS A 135 -10.26 -3.40 1.14
N TYR A 136 -9.82 -3.33 2.40
CA TYR A 136 -9.06 -2.20 2.93
C TYR A 136 -7.76 -2.01 2.15
N ALA A 137 -6.99 -3.08 1.93
CA ALA A 137 -5.76 -3.02 1.15
C ALA A 137 -5.98 -2.55 -0.30
N ASP A 138 -7.04 -3.01 -0.96
CA ASP A 138 -7.39 -2.63 -2.33
C ASP A 138 -7.71 -1.14 -2.45
N LYS A 139 -8.46 -0.57 -1.48
CA LYS A 139 -8.77 0.86 -1.44
C LYS A 139 -7.50 1.71 -1.32
N PHE A 140 -6.59 1.33 -0.43
CA PHE A 140 -5.30 1.99 -0.31
C PHE A 140 -4.41 1.79 -1.54
N ALA A 141 -4.40 0.60 -2.14
CA ALA A 141 -3.63 0.33 -3.35
C ALA A 141 -4.09 1.21 -4.53
N ALA A 142 -5.40 1.38 -4.72
CA ALA A 142 -5.95 2.29 -5.71
C ALA A 142 -5.59 3.75 -5.44
N HIS A 143 -5.64 4.16 -4.17
CA HIS A 143 -5.25 5.52 -3.76
C HIS A 143 -3.75 5.78 -4.02
N VAL A 144 -2.86 4.85 -3.65
CA VAL A 144 -1.41 4.94 -3.95
C VAL A 144 -1.16 5.02 -5.45
N THR A 145 -1.81 4.15 -6.23
CA THR A 145 -1.66 4.13 -7.69
C THR A 145 -2.03 5.48 -8.31
N THR A 146 -3.13 6.07 -7.84
CA THR A 146 -3.57 7.41 -8.27
C THR A 146 -2.59 8.50 -7.82
N ALA A 147 -2.12 8.45 -6.58
CA ALA A 147 -1.19 9.43 -6.01
C ALA A 147 0.17 9.46 -6.72
N LEU A 148 0.64 8.31 -7.22
CA LEU A 148 1.92 8.20 -7.93
C LEU A 148 1.79 8.49 -9.43
N LYS A 149 0.60 8.75 -9.95
CA LYS A 149 0.41 9.11 -11.36
C LYS A 149 1.15 10.42 -11.67
N GLY A 150 2.00 10.39 -12.69
CA GLY A 150 2.83 11.53 -13.07
C GLY A 150 4.02 11.81 -12.15
N THR A 151 4.28 10.94 -11.16
CA THR A 151 5.52 11.00 -10.36
C THR A 151 6.70 10.50 -11.19
N GLY A 152 7.88 11.09 -10.98
CA GLY A 152 9.11 10.65 -11.64
C GLY A 152 9.70 9.39 -10.99
N LYS A 153 10.82 8.92 -11.55
CA LYS A 153 11.42 7.61 -11.21
C LYS A 153 12.38 7.67 -10.01
N ASN A 154 12.44 8.77 -9.28
CA ASN A 154 13.34 8.95 -8.14
C ASN A 154 12.63 8.54 -6.83
N SER A 155 13.31 7.80 -5.95
CA SER A 155 12.78 7.39 -4.65
C SER A 155 12.38 8.58 -3.77
N THR A 156 13.10 9.70 -3.84
CA THR A 156 12.74 10.93 -3.11
C THR A 156 11.42 11.49 -3.62
N GLU A 157 11.22 11.53 -4.95
CA GLU A 157 9.97 12.02 -5.54
C GLU A 157 8.79 11.12 -5.20
N VAL A 158 8.98 9.80 -5.26
CA VAL A 158 7.97 8.81 -4.81
C VAL A 158 7.59 9.05 -3.36
N ARG A 159 8.58 9.21 -2.46
CA ARG A 159 8.31 9.47 -1.05
C ARG A 159 7.58 10.79 -0.84
N THR A 160 7.98 11.85 -1.55
CA THR A 160 7.28 13.15 -1.50
C THR A 160 5.84 13.04 -2.00
N ALA A 161 5.59 12.28 -3.07
CA ALA A 161 4.25 12.06 -3.59
C ALA A 161 3.36 11.29 -2.60
N LEU A 162 3.88 10.24 -1.95
CA LEU A 162 3.16 9.51 -0.90
C LEU A 162 2.84 10.41 0.31
N LYS A 163 3.79 11.23 0.76
CA LYS A 163 3.53 12.22 1.82
C LYS A 163 2.44 13.21 1.42
N ARG A 164 2.49 13.70 0.17
CA ARG A 164 1.42 14.56 -0.39
C ARG A 164 0.10 13.83 -0.52
N ALA A 165 0.07 12.51 -0.64
CA ALA A 165 -1.17 11.72 -0.62
C ALA A 165 -1.72 11.50 0.80
N GLY A 166 -0.94 11.79 1.85
CA GLY A 166 -1.40 11.71 3.24
C GLY A 166 -0.80 10.54 4.02
N TYR A 167 0.19 9.84 3.44
CA TYR A 167 0.96 8.82 4.15
C TYR A 167 2.04 9.50 5.01
N PRO A 168 2.01 9.34 6.35
CA PRO A 168 3.08 9.82 7.22
C PRO A 168 4.42 9.12 6.90
N ASP A 169 5.53 9.77 7.25
CA ASP A 169 6.87 9.29 6.89
C ASP A 169 7.20 7.96 7.56
N GLU A 170 6.70 7.79 8.78
CA GLU A 170 6.81 6.61 9.64
C GLU A 170 6.13 5.36 9.06
N LEU A 171 5.12 5.52 8.20
CA LEU A 171 4.45 4.40 7.54
C LEU A 171 5.16 3.98 6.24
N ILE A 172 6.09 4.81 5.73
CA ILE A 172 6.77 4.57 4.45
C ILE A 172 8.14 3.93 4.70
N VAL A 173 8.22 2.62 4.50
CA VAL A 173 9.44 1.83 4.65
C VAL A 173 10.17 1.75 3.31
N GLY A 174 11.37 2.32 3.24
CA GLY A 174 12.23 2.21 2.06
C GLY A 174 12.73 0.78 1.85
N MET A 175 12.66 0.28 0.62
CA MET A 175 13.19 -1.03 0.24
C MET A 175 14.29 -0.88 -0.81
N LYS A 176 15.13 -1.91 -0.96
CA LYS A 176 16.05 -1.98 -2.11
C LYS A 176 15.26 -1.89 -3.42
N PRO A 177 15.69 -1.10 -4.41
CA PRO A 177 15.02 -1.01 -5.72
C PRO A 177 14.83 -2.37 -6.40
N GLU A 178 13.78 -2.51 -7.19
CA GLU A 178 13.46 -3.70 -7.98
C GLU A 178 13.60 -3.38 -9.46
N GLY A 179 14.52 -4.05 -10.16
CA GLY A 179 14.80 -3.74 -11.57
C GLY A 179 15.28 -2.31 -11.83
N GLY A 180 15.81 -1.62 -10.81
CA GLY A 180 16.18 -0.20 -10.87
C GLY A 180 15.05 0.77 -10.53
N SER A 181 13.81 0.28 -10.39
CA SER A 181 12.65 1.08 -9.99
C SER A 181 12.60 1.27 -8.47
N PRO A 182 12.32 2.48 -7.96
CA PRO A 182 12.03 2.71 -6.56
C PRO A 182 11.01 1.72 -6.00
N ARG A 183 11.35 1.13 -4.85
CA ARG A 183 10.48 0.23 -4.12
C ARG A 183 10.31 0.70 -2.68
N VAL A 184 9.08 0.76 -2.23
CA VAL A 184 8.74 1.06 -0.83
C VAL A 184 7.67 0.09 -0.35
N ARG A 185 7.57 -0.05 0.97
CA ARG A 185 6.45 -0.69 1.63
C ARG A 185 5.69 0.35 2.43
N ILE A 186 4.36 0.24 2.43
CA ILE A 186 3.49 1.10 3.24
C ILE A 186 2.91 0.22 4.33
N ASP A 187 3.15 0.63 5.57
CA ASP A 187 2.59 0.02 6.76
C ASP A 187 1.17 0.54 6.99
N LEU A 188 0.19 -0.34 6.89
CA LEU A 188 -1.22 -0.03 7.12
C LEU A 188 -1.77 -0.84 8.31
N ARG A 189 -0.88 -1.32 9.18
CA ARG A 189 -1.25 -2.05 10.38
C ARG A 189 -1.81 -1.07 11.40
N GLU A 190 -3.13 -1.04 11.53
CA GLU A 190 -3.87 -0.25 12.52
C GLU A 190 -4.65 -1.21 13.40
N GLN A 191 -4.68 -0.99 14.72
CA GLN A 191 -5.59 -1.66 15.66
C GLN A 191 -5.78 -3.18 15.40
N ASP A 192 -4.67 -3.91 15.29
CA ASP A 192 -4.59 -5.36 15.04
C ASP A 192 -4.76 -5.86 13.60
N THR A 193 -4.83 -4.99 12.60
CA THR A 193 -4.75 -5.43 11.19
C THR A 193 -3.35 -5.92 10.82
N ARG A 194 -3.30 -6.70 9.74
CA ARG A 194 -2.07 -7.29 9.19
C ARG A 194 -1.67 -6.68 7.86
N VAL A 195 -2.30 -5.58 7.45
CA VAL A 195 -2.23 -5.08 6.08
C VAL A 195 -0.95 -4.29 5.82
N ALA A 196 -0.26 -4.62 4.73
CA ALA A 196 0.82 -3.82 4.18
C ALA A 196 0.76 -3.82 2.64
N LEU A 197 1.33 -2.78 2.03
CA LEU A 197 1.46 -2.68 0.57
C LEU A 197 2.92 -2.72 0.16
N GLN A 198 3.22 -3.42 -0.92
CA GLN A 198 4.47 -3.26 -1.67
C GLN A 198 4.20 -2.40 -2.90
N VAL A 199 4.99 -1.34 -3.06
CA VAL A 199 4.90 -0.39 -4.16
C VAL A 199 6.20 -0.44 -4.94
N VAL A 200 6.11 -0.76 -6.22
CA VAL A 200 7.21 -0.63 -7.19
C VAL A 200 6.79 0.41 -8.22
N HIS A 201 7.57 1.46 -8.38
CA HIS A 201 7.25 2.59 -9.26
C HIS A 201 8.30 2.77 -10.34
N GLY A 202 7.96 2.40 -11.58
CA GLY A 202 8.78 2.57 -12.78
C GLY A 202 8.60 3.92 -13.49
N GLY A 203 7.77 4.83 -12.98
CA GLY A 203 7.56 6.19 -13.51
C GLY A 203 6.12 6.47 -13.92
N ALA A 204 5.90 7.50 -14.75
CA ALA A 204 4.58 7.99 -15.13
C ALA A 204 3.69 6.90 -15.74
N GLY A 205 2.81 6.32 -14.93
CA GLY A 205 1.86 5.28 -15.32
C GLY A 205 2.34 3.83 -15.12
N ASP A 206 3.57 3.63 -14.66
CA ASP A 206 4.14 2.30 -14.37
C ASP A 206 4.28 2.14 -12.85
N THR A 207 3.16 1.93 -12.18
CA THR A 207 3.13 1.67 -10.73
C THR A 207 2.46 0.33 -10.50
N VAL A 208 3.17 -0.57 -9.83
CA VAL A 208 2.63 -1.83 -9.33
C VAL A 208 2.47 -1.68 -7.82
N VAL A 209 1.23 -1.83 -7.34
CA VAL A 209 0.91 -1.83 -5.91
C VAL A 209 0.27 -3.17 -5.57
N GLU A 210 0.93 -3.95 -4.73
CA GLU A 210 0.48 -5.29 -4.36
C GLU A 210 0.36 -5.40 -2.84
N GLN A 211 -0.75 -5.91 -2.36
CA GLN A 211 -0.97 -6.14 -0.93
C GLN A 211 -0.28 -7.42 -0.45
N PHE A 212 0.15 -7.41 0.81
CA PHE A 212 0.59 -8.60 1.52
C PHE A 212 0.29 -8.46 3.01
N GLY A 213 0.24 -9.59 3.72
CA GLY A 213 0.06 -9.60 5.16
C GLY A 213 1.39 -9.64 5.92
N ALA A 214 1.48 -8.85 6.99
CA ALA A 214 2.57 -8.89 7.95
C ALA A 214 2.03 -9.03 9.38
N GLN A 215 2.71 -9.81 10.23
CA GLN A 215 2.40 -9.87 11.65
C GLN A 215 2.52 -8.47 12.30
N PRO A 216 1.70 -8.09 13.29
CA PRO A 216 1.68 -6.73 13.85
C PRO A 216 3.04 -6.18 14.30
N THR A 217 3.94 -7.03 14.81
CA THR A 217 5.25 -6.63 15.32
C THR A 217 6.41 -6.88 14.34
N ALA A 218 6.15 -7.51 13.20
CA ALA A 218 7.20 -7.83 12.24
C ALA A 218 7.74 -6.55 11.57
N PRO A 219 9.05 -6.33 11.51
CA PRO A 219 9.59 -5.25 10.68
C PRO A 219 9.26 -5.53 9.22
N LEU A 220 8.58 -4.60 8.53
CA LEU A 220 8.11 -4.88 7.17
C LEU A 220 9.24 -5.26 6.23
N LYS A 221 10.44 -4.70 6.36
CA LYS A 221 11.61 -5.07 5.54
C LYS A 221 12.02 -6.55 5.63
N ASP A 222 11.66 -7.21 6.73
CA ASP A 222 12.05 -8.59 7.05
C ASP A 222 10.93 -9.59 6.72
N VAL A 223 9.81 -9.13 6.15
CA VAL A 223 8.71 -9.99 5.69
C VAL A 223 8.94 -10.41 4.24
N ARG A 224 8.87 -11.72 3.95
CA ARG A 224 8.91 -12.24 2.58
C ARG A 224 7.71 -11.70 1.83
N TYR A 225 7.97 -11.16 0.65
CA TYR A 225 6.93 -10.75 -0.27
C TYR A 225 6.82 -11.79 -1.38
N ILE A 226 5.60 -12.28 -1.59
CA ILE A 226 5.27 -13.24 -2.64
C ILE A 226 4.38 -12.49 -3.62
N ARG A 227 4.90 -12.22 -4.83
CA ARG A 227 4.10 -11.64 -5.91
C ARG A 227 2.96 -12.60 -6.24
N LYS A 228 1.74 -12.06 -6.39
CA LYS A 228 0.62 -12.88 -6.85
C LYS A 228 0.86 -13.21 -8.33
N PRO A 229 0.68 -14.47 -8.78
CA PRO A 229 0.73 -14.78 -10.20
C PRO A 229 -0.36 -13.97 -10.92
N THR A 230 0.05 -13.26 -11.96
CA THR A 230 -0.82 -12.47 -12.86
C THR A 230 -1.46 -13.32 -13.93
#